data_AF-B0X6V4-F1
#
_entry.id   AF-B0X6V4-F1
#
_cell.length_a   1.000
_cell.length_b   1.000
_cell.length_c   1.000
_cell.angle_alpha   90.00
_cell.angle_beta   90.00
_cell.angle_gamma   90.00
#
_symmetry.space_group_name_H-M   'P 1'
#
loop_
_entity.id
_entity.type
_entity.pdbx_description
1 polymer ?
#
loop_
_entity_poly.entity_id
_entity_poly.type
_entity_poly.pdbx_seq_one_letter_code
_entity_poly.pdbx_strand_id
1 'polypeptide(L)'
;MSIPNDSFDDDDLLANLDLPSPPKKAPSIKVKVRYKPVESNAQQGNYFLVSPKQGGNPLLKSIQSVAWEYDDIVPDYVVGATACILFISLRYHNLNPDYIHGRLKQLGKMFELRVLLVQVDIQEPHNALKHLTRICLLADLTLMLAWTAEEAGKIVETYKLMEHKPPDAIMERPEKFPYQKMVSALTSIKPVNKTDAMTLMQNYGTLANMINSSEEKLAQCPGFGARKAKKLHKTFNESFLKK
;
A
#
# COMPACT_ATOMS: atom_id res chain seq x y z
N MET A 1 -29.36 40.62 -24.09
CA MET A 1 -28.23 40.72 -23.16
C MET A 1 -27.48 39.41 -23.24
N SER A 2 -26.32 39.44 -23.91
CA SER A 2 -25.54 38.27 -24.29
C SER A 2 -24.43 38.03 -23.28
N ILE A 3 -24.25 36.77 -22.89
CA ILE A 3 -23.20 36.30 -21.97
C ILE A 3 -21.90 36.16 -22.79
N PRO A 4 -20.76 36.74 -22.38
CA PRO A 4 -19.48 36.50 -23.05
C PRO A 4 -18.94 35.12 -22.67
N ASN A 5 -18.54 34.38 -23.70
CA ASN A 5 -17.81 33.12 -23.66
C ASN A 5 -16.31 33.46 -23.57
N ASP A 6 -15.68 33.15 -22.45
CA ASP A 6 -14.23 33.38 -22.25
C ASP A 6 -13.52 32.02 -22.26
N SER A 7 -13.23 31.57 -23.48
CA SER A 7 -12.24 30.52 -23.74
C SER A 7 -10.87 31.17 -23.65
N PHE A 8 -10.20 31.03 -22.51
CA PHE A 8 -8.79 31.38 -22.40
C PHE A 8 -7.95 30.23 -22.94
N ASP A 9 -7.23 30.52 -24.02
CA ASP A 9 -6.31 29.65 -24.74
C ASP A 9 -5.08 29.27 -23.89
N ASP A 10 -5.07 28.05 -23.33
CA ASP A 10 -3.92 27.49 -22.60
C ASP A 10 -2.87 26.84 -23.54
N ASP A 11 -3.17 26.69 -24.84
CA ASP A 11 -2.29 25.97 -25.79
C ASP A 11 -1.12 26.82 -26.32
N ASP A 12 -1.20 28.16 -26.27
CA ASP A 12 -0.12 29.04 -26.76
C ASP A 12 1.02 29.26 -25.75
N LEU A 13 0.84 28.85 -24.48
CA LEU A 13 1.89 28.97 -23.45
C LEU A 13 2.89 27.79 -23.45
N LEU A 14 2.59 26.73 -24.20
CA LEU A 14 3.43 25.54 -24.33
C LEU A 14 4.47 25.62 -25.47
N ALA A 15 4.41 26.66 -26.32
CA ALA A 15 5.26 26.77 -27.51
C ALA A 15 6.62 27.47 -27.28
N ASN A 16 6.88 28.08 -26.12
CA ASN A 16 8.10 28.87 -25.85
C ASN A 16 9.02 28.31 -24.75
N LEU A 17 8.95 27.01 -24.47
CA LEU A 17 9.95 26.34 -23.63
C LEU A 17 11.13 25.89 -24.50
N ASP A 18 12.11 26.79 -24.67
CA ASP A 18 13.45 26.42 -25.14
C ASP A 18 14.06 25.41 -24.15
N LEU A 19 14.26 24.17 -24.63
CA LEU A 19 14.92 23.12 -23.88
C LEU A 19 16.38 23.51 -23.61
N PRO A 20 16.86 23.52 -22.35
CA PRO A 20 18.27 23.80 -22.11
C PRO A 20 19.13 22.67 -22.66
N SER A 21 20.03 23.02 -23.57
CA SER A 21 21.11 22.16 -24.05
C SER A 21 21.99 21.64 -22.90
N PRO A 22 22.60 20.44 -23.02
CA PRO A 22 23.34 19.81 -21.92
C PRO A 22 24.51 20.67 -21.44
N PRO A 23 24.78 20.75 -20.12
CA PRO A 23 25.77 21.67 -19.59
C PRO A 23 27.20 21.26 -19.99
N LYS A 24 27.94 22.22 -20.55
CA LYS A 24 29.40 22.18 -20.74
C LYS A 24 30.09 22.16 -19.38
N LYS A 25 31.11 21.31 -19.22
CA LYS A 25 31.92 21.16 -18.01
C LYS A 25 32.58 22.49 -17.60
N ALA A 26 32.29 22.95 -16.38
CA ALA A 26 33.00 24.03 -15.68
C ALA A 26 33.16 23.62 -14.17
N PRO A 27 34.14 24.20 -13.45
CA PRO A 27 34.97 23.46 -12.51
C PRO A 27 34.31 23.14 -11.16
N SER A 28 34.60 21.95 -10.66
CA SER A 28 34.09 21.42 -9.40
C SER A 28 34.72 22.11 -8.19
N ILE A 29 33.95 22.96 -7.49
CA ILE A 29 34.25 23.29 -6.10
C ILE A 29 33.86 22.07 -5.26
N LYS A 30 34.87 21.31 -4.81
CA LYS A 30 34.69 20.11 -3.98
C LYS A 30 34.35 20.51 -2.54
N VAL A 31 33.08 20.72 -2.23
CA VAL A 31 32.60 20.58 -0.84
C VAL A 31 32.38 19.09 -0.60
N LYS A 32 33.38 18.44 0.02
CA LYS A 32 33.30 17.04 0.47
C LYS A 32 32.34 16.97 1.67
N VAL A 33 31.04 16.86 1.43
CA VAL A 33 30.16 16.24 2.43
C VAL A 33 30.28 14.74 2.23
N ARG A 34 31.17 14.13 3.01
CA ARG A 34 31.38 12.68 3.04
C ARG A 34 30.18 12.08 3.76
N TYR A 35 29.11 11.73 3.02
CA TYR A 35 28.18 10.72 3.51
C TYR A 35 28.97 9.41 3.62
N LYS A 36 29.41 9.09 4.83
CA LYS A 36 29.68 7.68 5.15
C LYS A 36 28.33 6.96 5.01
N PRO A 37 28.29 5.73 4.47
CA PRO A 37 27.19 4.84 4.81
C PRO A 37 27.09 4.88 6.33
N VAL A 38 25.90 5.03 6.86
CA VAL A 38 25.69 5.02 8.30
C VAL A 38 26.11 3.64 8.79
N GLU A 39 27.39 3.49 9.13
CA GLU A 39 27.91 2.48 10.06
C GLU A 39 27.47 2.94 11.46
N SER A 40 26.15 3.07 11.67
CA SER A 40 25.61 3.12 13.02
C SER A 40 25.43 1.68 13.47
N ASN A 41 25.69 1.43 14.75
CA ASN A 41 25.47 0.16 15.43
C ASN A 41 23.98 -0.30 15.42
N ALA A 42 23.12 0.30 14.61
CA ALA A 42 21.74 -0.11 14.37
C ALA A 42 21.64 -1.52 13.75
N GLN A 43 22.74 -2.09 13.28
CA GLN A 43 22.77 -3.43 12.68
C GLN A 43 22.62 -4.59 13.68
N GLN A 44 22.61 -4.36 15.00
CA GLN A 44 22.45 -5.44 16.00
C GLN A 44 21.45 -5.17 17.13
N GLY A 45 20.95 -3.95 17.28
CA GLY A 45 19.99 -3.62 18.33
C GLY A 45 18.57 -3.45 17.78
N ASN A 46 17.57 -3.93 18.52
CA ASN A 46 16.15 -3.69 18.23
C ASN A 46 15.74 -2.25 18.59
N TYR A 47 16.40 -1.27 17.97
CA TYR A 47 16.15 0.15 18.15
C TYR A 47 16.11 0.90 16.81
N PHE A 48 15.52 2.10 16.82
CA PHE A 48 15.47 2.99 15.67
C PHE A 48 15.94 4.40 16.05
N LEU A 49 16.30 5.21 15.05
CA LEU A 49 16.84 6.55 15.28
C LEU A 49 15.74 7.61 15.15
N VAL A 50 15.77 8.60 16.02
CA VAL A 50 14.82 9.71 16.09
C VAL A 50 15.58 11.03 15.89
N SER A 51 15.06 11.91 15.06
CA SER A 51 15.61 13.26 14.92
C SER A 51 15.36 14.07 16.19
N PRO A 52 16.33 14.85 16.71
CA PRO A 52 16.12 15.78 17.83
C PRO A 52 14.94 16.74 17.62
N LYS A 53 14.59 17.03 16.36
CA LYS A 53 13.42 17.84 15.98
C LYS A 53 12.09 17.26 16.47
N GLN A 54 12.04 15.94 16.71
CA GLN A 54 10.85 15.23 17.15
C GLN A 54 10.74 15.10 18.67
N GLY A 55 11.68 15.68 19.45
CA GLY A 55 11.74 15.42 20.89
C GLY A 55 10.55 15.91 21.73
N GLY A 56 9.69 16.76 21.17
CA GLY A 56 8.43 17.19 21.79
C GLY A 56 7.18 16.45 21.28
N ASN A 57 7.33 15.51 20.35
CA ASN A 57 6.20 14.90 19.66
C ASN A 57 5.50 13.86 20.57
N PRO A 58 4.18 13.98 20.83
CA PRO A 58 3.46 13.02 21.67
C PRO A 58 3.53 11.58 21.16
N LEU A 59 3.76 11.36 19.85
CA LEU A 59 3.86 10.01 19.30
C LEU A 59 4.99 9.18 19.91
N LEU A 60 6.08 9.83 20.38
CA LEU A 60 7.19 9.13 21.03
C LEU A 60 6.77 8.45 22.33
N LYS A 61 5.76 8.98 23.03
CA LYS A 61 5.23 8.37 24.27
C LYS A 61 4.44 7.09 24.01
N SER A 62 3.91 6.96 22.80
CA SER A 62 3.13 5.80 22.37
C SER A 62 4.01 4.66 21.87
N ILE A 63 5.32 4.91 21.74
CA ILE A 63 6.32 3.90 21.36
C ILE A 63 6.85 3.25 22.63
N GLN A 64 6.51 1.98 22.84
CA GLN A 64 6.82 1.17 24.01
C GLN A 64 7.49 -0.17 23.65
N SER A 65 7.18 -0.71 22.46
CA SER A 65 7.61 -2.04 22.02
C SER A 65 9.05 -2.06 21.51
N VAL A 66 9.57 -0.89 21.10
CA VAL A 66 10.85 -0.75 20.42
C VAL A 66 11.64 0.40 21.05
N ALA A 67 12.93 0.16 21.34
CA ALA A 67 13.81 1.19 21.86
C ALA A 67 14.15 2.24 20.78
N TRP A 68 14.53 3.44 21.18
CA TRP A 68 14.94 4.48 20.25
C TRP A 68 15.99 5.41 20.85
N GLU A 69 16.78 6.02 19.97
CA GLU A 69 17.86 6.95 20.34
C GLU A 69 17.79 8.21 19.48
N TYR A 70 18.19 9.35 20.04
CA TYR A 70 18.33 10.58 19.27
C TYR A 70 19.64 10.57 18.47
N ASP A 71 19.55 10.90 17.18
CA ASP A 71 20.73 11.06 16.33
C ASP A 71 20.50 12.19 15.31
N ASP A 72 21.57 12.81 14.82
CA ASP A 72 21.48 13.90 13.83
C ASP A 72 21.19 13.34 12.43
N ILE A 73 19.92 12.96 12.24
CA ILE A 73 19.41 12.36 11.00
C ILE A 73 18.65 13.38 10.15
N VAL A 74 18.74 13.18 8.83
CA VAL A 74 17.96 13.95 7.85
C VAL A 74 16.46 13.65 7.96
N PRO A 75 15.97 12.40 7.89
CA PRO A 75 14.54 12.11 8.11
C PRO A 75 14.13 12.32 9.58
N ASP A 76 12.84 12.20 9.89
CA ASP A 76 12.36 12.33 11.27
C ASP A 76 12.58 11.04 12.07
N TYR A 77 12.47 9.90 11.40
CA TYR A 77 12.76 8.58 11.96
C TYR A 77 13.50 7.70 10.94
N VAL A 78 14.51 6.95 11.39
CA VAL A 78 15.16 5.88 10.61
C VAL A 78 14.81 4.55 11.25
N VAL A 79 13.92 3.80 10.60
CA VAL A 79 13.33 2.56 11.12
C VAL A 79 14.01 1.30 10.58
N GLY A 80 14.95 1.43 9.65
CA GLY A 80 15.74 0.33 9.15
C GLY A 80 16.90 0.79 8.27
N ALA A 81 17.69 -0.15 7.78
CA ALA A 81 18.88 0.17 6.98
C ALA A 81 18.55 0.94 5.69
N THR A 82 17.41 0.62 5.05
CA THR A 82 16.95 1.24 3.79
C THR A 82 15.61 1.96 3.93
N ALA A 83 15.09 2.11 5.15
CA ALA A 83 13.76 2.62 5.43
C ALA A 83 13.78 3.85 6.34
N CYS A 84 13.11 4.92 5.91
CA CYS A 84 12.96 6.14 6.70
C CYS A 84 11.52 6.66 6.69
N ILE A 85 11.19 7.44 7.71
CA ILE A 85 9.88 8.07 7.89
C ILE A 85 10.07 9.58 8.07
N LEU A 86 9.31 10.35 7.32
CA LEU A 86 9.06 11.77 7.54
C LEU A 86 7.70 11.94 8.22
N PHE A 87 7.61 12.85 9.18
CA PHE A 87 6.38 13.12 9.92
C PHE A 87 5.89 14.55 9.69
N ILE A 88 4.59 14.69 9.46
CA ILE A 88 3.93 15.99 9.36
C ILE A 88 2.48 15.88 9.87
N SER A 89 1.97 16.89 10.58
CA SER A 89 0.53 16.99 10.85
C SER A 89 -0.14 17.87 9.81
N LEU A 90 -1.42 17.62 9.51
CA LEU A 90 -2.15 18.42 8.53
C LEU A 90 -2.28 19.89 8.97
N ARG A 91 -2.44 20.14 10.28
CA ARG A 91 -2.41 21.50 10.84
C ARG A 91 -1.09 22.20 10.56
N TYR A 92 0.03 21.50 10.73
CA TYR A 92 1.35 22.06 10.45
C TYR A 92 1.57 22.27 8.94
N HIS A 93 1.11 21.33 8.11
CA HIS A 93 1.16 21.44 6.64
C HIS A 93 0.40 22.66 6.13
N ASN A 94 -0.78 22.95 6.69
CA ASN A 94 -1.56 24.13 6.33
C ASN A 94 -0.86 25.44 6.70
N LEU A 95 -0.09 25.44 7.80
CA LEU A 95 0.66 26.62 8.24
C LEU A 95 1.97 26.80 7.43
N ASN A 96 2.61 25.70 7.04
CA ASN A 96 3.91 25.69 6.37
C ASN A 96 3.91 24.73 5.15
N PRO A 97 3.24 25.08 4.04
CA PRO A 97 3.10 24.19 2.89
C PRO A 97 4.43 23.83 2.20
N ASP A 98 5.43 24.72 2.24
CA ASP A 98 6.75 24.51 1.64
C ASP A 98 7.68 23.63 2.49
N TYR A 99 7.32 23.37 3.75
CA TYR A 99 8.16 22.59 4.67
C TYR A 99 8.49 21.22 4.09
N ILE A 100 7.48 20.49 3.61
CA ILE A 100 7.67 19.12 3.14
C ILE A 100 8.56 19.07 1.88
N HIS A 101 8.42 20.06 0.98
CA HIS A 101 9.26 20.17 -0.21
C HIS A 101 10.74 20.36 0.15
N GLY A 102 11.03 21.22 1.13
CA GLY A 102 12.38 21.42 1.64
C GLY A 102 12.98 20.15 2.26
N ARG A 103 12.18 19.43 3.06
CA ARG A 103 12.59 18.17 3.69
C ARG A 103 12.88 17.09 2.65
N LEU A 104 12.04 16.98 1.62
CA LEU A 104 12.23 16.02 0.52
C LEU A 104 13.51 16.28 -0.27
N LYS A 105 13.81 17.56 -0.53
CA LYS A 105 15.05 17.97 -1.22
C LYS A 105 16.30 17.59 -0.42
N GLN A 106 16.25 17.71 0.90
CA GLN A 106 17.34 17.30 1.79
C GLN A 106 17.49 15.77 1.85
N LEU A 107 16.37 15.04 1.90
CA LEU A 107 16.36 13.57 1.95
C LEU A 107 16.85 12.94 0.65
N GLY A 108 16.48 13.51 -0.50
CA GLY A 108 16.83 13.00 -1.82
C GLY A 108 16.43 11.53 -2.01
N LYS A 109 17.39 10.72 -2.46
CA LYS A 109 17.24 9.27 -2.68
C LYS A 109 18.15 8.45 -1.74
N MET A 110 18.34 8.92 -0.52
CA MET A 110 19.20 8.24 0.48
C MET A 110 18.64 6.91 0.98
N PHE A 111 17.32 6.72 0.89
CA PHE A 111 16.61 5.53 1.34
C PHE A 111 15.74 4.97 0.22
N GLU A 112 15.61 3.65 0.17
CA GLU A 112 14.76 2.95 -0.80
C GLU A 112 13.28 3.12 -0.41
N LEU A 113 12.95 2.78 0.84
CA LEU A 113 11.61 2.96 1.38
C LEU A 113 11.53 4.32 2.09
N ARG A 114 10.76 5.24 1.49
CA ARG A 114 10.53 6.58 2.02
C ARG A 114 9.05 6.73 2.34
N VAL A 115 8.73 6.79 3.63
CA VAL A 115 7.36 6.90 4.11
C VAL A 115 7.10 8.33 4.56
N LEU A 116 5.98 8.92 4.13
CA LEU A 116 5.43 10.15 4.68
C LEU A 116 4.28 9.79 5.62
N LEU A 117 4.53 9.88 6.92
CA LEU A 117 3.53 9.68 7.97
C LEU A 117 2.83 11.00 8.26
N VAL A 118 1.53 11.05 7.94
CA VAL A 118 0.69 12.24 8.07
C VAL A 118 -0.31 12.06 9.21
N GLN A 119 -0.24 12.93 10.21
CA GLN A 119 -1.25 12.99 11.26
C GLN A 119 -2.43 13.86 10.84
N VAL A 120 -3.63 13.29 10.83
CA VAL A 120 -4.89 13.96 10.46
C VAL A 120 -5.50 14.62 11.70
N ASP A 121 -5.17 15.89 11.92
CA ASP A 121 -5.53 16.67 13.13
C ASP A 121 -6.43 17.90 12.82
N ILE A 122 -7.14 17.86 11.70
CA ILE A 122 -8.08 18.89 11.20
C ILE A 122 -9.41 18.27 10.77
N GLN A 123 -10.49 19.06 10.80
CA GLN A 123 -11.85 18.62 10.43
C GLN A 123 -12.01 18.38 8.92
N GLU A 124 -11.39 19.22 8.09
CA GLU A 124 -11.49 19.14 6.63
C GLU A 124 -10.14 18.77 5.98
N PRO A 125 -9.78 17.47 5.97
CA PRO A 125 -8.46 17.03 5.50
C PRO A 125 -8.34 16.91 3.98
N HIS A 126 -9.45 16.95 3.24
CA HIS A 126 -9.50 16.57 1.82
C HIS A 126 -8.52 17.35 0.93
N ASN A 127 -8.45 18.68 1.07
CA ASN A 127 -7.60 19.52 0.23
C ASN A 127 -6.10 19.29 0.54
N ALA A 128 -5.75 19.25 1.82
CA ALA A 128 -4.38 19.02 2.27
C ALA A 128 -3.90 17.61 1.88
N LEU A 129 -4.75 16.59 2.04
CA LEU A 129 -4.45 15.22 1.62
C LEU A 129 -4.33 15.08 0.11
N LYS A 130 -5.17 15.75 -0.69
CA LYS A 130 -5.05 15.76 -2.15
C LYS A 130 -3.70 16.33 -2.58
N HIS A 131 -3.27 17.41 -1.95
CA HIS A 131 -1.97 18.02 -2.20
C HIS A 131 -0.80 17.09 -1.80
N LEU A 132 -0.82 16.58 -0.57
CA LEU A 132 0.22 15.67 -0.07
C LEU A 132 0.31 14.38 -0.87
N THR A 133 -0.83 13.82 -1.29
CA THR A 133 -0.88 12.63 -2.18
C THR A 133 -0.18 12.91 -3.49
N ARG A 134 -0.40 14.08 -4.11
CA ARG A 134 0.29 14.47 -5.34
C ARG A 134 1.80 14.54 -5.13
N ILE A 135 2.25 15.13 -4.03
CA ILE A 135 3.68 15.21 -3.68
C ILE A 135 4.27 13.80 -3.52
N CYS A 136 3.61 12.92 -2.77
CA CYS A 136 4.07 11.56 -2.54
C CYS A 136 4.20 10.77 -3.86
N LEU A 137 3.23 10.91 -4.77
CA LEU A 137 3.28 10.25 -6.08
C LEU A 137 4.43 10.76 -6.94
N LEU A 138 4.67 12.07 -6.99
CA LEU A 138 5.72 12.65 -7.84
C LEU A 138 7.14 12.38 -7.33
N ALA A 139 7.29 12.14 -6.02
CA ALA A 139 8.59 11.95 -5.38
C ALA A 139 8.86 10.51 -4.94
N ASP A 140 8.00 9.56 -5.34
CA ASP A 140 8.06 8.12 -4.99
C ASP A 140 8.11 7.87 -3.47
N LEU A 141 7.16 8.46 -2.73
CA LEU A 141 6.94 8.18 -1.30
C LEU A 141 5.67 7.37 -1.06
N THR A 142 5.69 6.55 -0.01
CA THR A 142 4.49 5.91 0.53
C THR A 142 3.81 6.85 1.51
N LEU A 143 2.56 7.23 1.24
CA LEU A 143 1.76 8.01 2.16
C LEU A 143 1.11 7.10 3.21
N MET A 144 1.32 7.38 4.49
CA MET A 144 0.66 6.72 5.61
C MET A 144 -0.12 7.74 6.43
N LEU A 145 -1.37 7.44 6.75
CA LEU A 145 -2.24 8.32 7.53
C LEU A 145 -2.39 7.79 8.95
N ALA A 146 -2.44 8.70 9.92
CA ALA A 146 -2.75 8.41 11.31
C ALA A 146 -3.75 9.43 11.84
N TRP A 147 -4.82 8.98 12.50
CA TRP A 147 -5.84 9.85 13.09
C TRP A 147 -5.47 10.36 14.48
N THR A 148 -4.53 9.68 15.14
CA THR A 148 -4.04 10.05 16.46
C THR A 148 -2.52 9.95 16.53
N ALA A 149 -1.92 10.67 17.47
CA ALA A 149 -0.48 10.54 17.74
C ALA A 149 -0.11 9.12 18.22
N GLU A 150 -1.03 8.43 18.89
CA GLU A 150 -0.83 7.05 19.33
C GLU A 150 -0.76 6.08 18.15
N GLU A 151 -1.68 6.22 17.20
CA GLU A 151 -1.66 5.45 15.96
C GLU A 151 -0.39 5.72 15.15
N ALA A 152 0.05 6.99 15.07
CA ALA A 152 1.30 7.36 14.42
C ALA A 152 2.51 6.63 15.06
N GLY A 153 2.58 6.60 16.40
CA GLY A 153 3.62 5.85 17.12
C GLY A 153 3.60 4.36 16.82
N LYS A 154 2.42 3.73 16.85
CA LYS A 154 2.25 2.30 16.52
C LYS A 154 2.63 1.97 15.08
N ILE A 155 2.37 2.88 14.14
CA ILE A 155 2.80 2.71 12.74
C ILE A 155 4.34 2.69 12.65
N VAL A 156 5.02 3.65 13.30
CA VAL A 156 6.49 3.69 13.35
C VAL A 156 7.06 2.40 13.97
N GLU A 157 6.50 1.93 15.08
CA GLU A 157 6.87 0.65 15.68
C GLU A 157 6.71 -0.53 14.73
N THR A 158 5.57 -0.58 14.03
CA THR A 158 5.25 -1.67 13.12
C THR A 158 6.26 -1.72 11.98
N TYR A 159 6.66 -0.57 11.43
CA TYR A 159 7.72 -0.53 10.41
C TYR A 159 9.02 -1.15 10.90
N LYS A 160 9.47 -0.82 12.12
CA LYS A 160 10.69 -1.43 12.68
C LYS A 160 10.52 -2.93 12.93
N LEU A 161 9.40 -3.34 13.51
CA LEU A 161 9.10 -4.75 13.81
C LEU A 161 8.96 -5.62 12.54
N MET A 162 8.64 -5.00 11.40
CA MET A 162 8.50 -5.70 10.12
C MET A 162 9.77 -5.70 9.27
N GLU A 163 10.87 -5.05 9.69
CA GLU A 163 12.11 -4.94 8.91
C GLU A 163 12.67 -6.31 8.46
N HIS A 164 12.60 -7.32 9.33
CA HIS A 164 13.12 -8.66 9.06
C HIS A 164 12.03 -9.73 8.85
N LYS A 165 10.75 -9.33 8.76
CA LYS A 165 9.67 -10.31 8.59
C LYS A 165 9.60 -10.80 7.14
N PRO A 166 9.57 -12.13 6.91
CA PRO A 166 9.41 -12.68 5.57
C PRO A 166 8.00 -12.39 5.01
N PRO A 167 7.83 -12.44 3.68
CA PRO A 167 6.55 -12.19 3.01
C PRO A 167 5.49 -13.30 3.22
N ASP A 168 5.75 -14.28 4.07
CA ASP A 168 4.86 -15.43 4.33
C ASP A 168 3.43 -15.02 4.73
N ALA A 169 3.28 -13.86 5.37
CA ALA A 169 1.97 -13.34 5.76
C ALA A 169 1.11 -12.92 4.56
N ILE A 170 1.73 -12.52 3.44
CA ILE A 170 1.05 -12.01 2.24
C ILE A 170 1.04 -13.03 1.09
N MET A 171 1.79 -14.12 1.20
CA MET A 171 1.78 -15.19 0.20
C MET A 171 0.44 -15.94 0.19
N GLU A 172 0.05 -16.41 -1.01
CA GLU A 172 -1.08 -17.32 -1.16
C GLU A 172 -0.82 -18.57 -0.32
N ARG A 173 -1.78 -18.92 0.53
CA ARG A 173 -1.74 -20.16 1.30
C ARG A 173 -2.45 -21.23 0.47
N PRO A 174 -1.72 -22.10 -0.25
CA PRO A 174 -2.37 -23.12 -1.04
C PRO A 174 -3.21 -24.02 -0.13
N GLU A 175 -4.42 -24.33 -0.58
CA GLU A 175 -5.31 -25.25 0.12
C GLU A 175 -4.64 -26.63 0.22
N LYS A 176 -4.38 -27.09 1.45
CA LYS A 176 -3.59 -28.31 1.69
C LYS A 176 -4.38 -29.59 1.45
N PHE A 177 -5.69 -29.56 1.69
CA PHE A 177 -6.53 -30.76 1.67
C PHE A 177 -7.35 -30.88 0.38
N PRO A 178 -7.45 -32.08 -0.22
CA PRO A 178 -8.24 -32.30 -1.43
C PRO A 178 -9.69 -31.84 -1.32
N TYR A 179 -10.29 -32.01 -0.13
CA TYR A 179 -11.66 -31.55 0.14
C TYR A 179 -11.80 -30.04 -0.02
N GLN A 180 -10.85 -29.25 0.49
CA GLN A 180 -10.86 -27.79 0.36
C GLN A 180 -10.74 -27.37 -1.10
N LYS A 181 -9.82 -27.99 -1.85
CA LYS A 181 -9.66 -27.78 -3.30
C LYS A 181 -10.95 -28.01 -4.06
N MET A 182 -11.69 -29.05 -3.68
CA MET A 182 -12.95 -29.39 -4.32
C MET A 182 -14.07 -28.40 -3.96
N VAL A 183 -14.17 -27.96 -2.70
CA VAL A 183 -15.09 -26.86 -2.31
C VAL A 183 -14.79 -25.60 -3.10
N SER A 184 -13.51 -25.23 -3.17
CA SER A 184 -13.04 -24.01 -3.84
C SER A 184 -13.35 -24.04 -5.34
N ALA A 185 -13.03 -25.16 -6.00
CA ALA A 185 -13.34 -25.37 -7.41
C ALA A 185 -14.85 -25.31 -7.71
N LEU A 186 -15.69 -25.94 -6.88
CA LEU A 186 -17.14 -25.91 -7.05
C LEU A 186 -17.72 -24.51 -6.78
N THR A 187 -17.17 -23.78 -5.80
CA THR A 187 -17.60 -22.41 -5.45
C THR A 187 -17.18 -21.39 -6.52
N SER A 188 -16.23 -21.71 -7.40
CA SER A 188 -15.91 -20.88 -8.57
C SER A 188 -17.08 -20.75 -9.55
N ILE A 189 -18.08 -21.64 -9.47
CA ILE A 189 -19.29 -21.58 -10.29
C ILE A 189 -20.27 -20.63 -9.61
N LYS A 190 -20.45 -19.42 -10.17
CA LYS A 190 -21.21 -18.29 -9.58
C LYS A 190 -22.47 -18.62 -8.73
N PRO A 191 -23.37 -19.52 -9.13
CA PRO A 191 -24.55 -19.86 -8.32
C PRO A 191 -24.33 -20.90 -7.20
N VAL A 192 -23.15 -21.51 -7.09
CA VAL A 192 -22.82 -22.57 -6.14
C VAL A 192 -22.09 -21.97 -4.93
N ASN A 193 -22.65 -22.13 -3.75
CA ASN A 193 -22.06 -21.66 -2.50
C ASN A 193 -21.21 -22.77 -1.83
N LYS A 194 -20.43 -22.40 -0.81
CA LYS A 194 -19.67 -23.36 0.01
C LYS A 194 -20.56 -24.47 0.59
N THR A 195 -21.74 -24.12 1.11
CA THR A 195 -22.69 -25.10 1.64
C THR A 195 -23.18 -26.06 0.57
N ASP A 196 -23.47 -25.56 -0.63
CA ASP A 196 -23.91 -26.39 -1.76
C ASP A 196 -22.80 -27.36 -2.18
N ALA A 197 -21.55 -26.88 -2.28
CA ALA A 197 -20.40 -27.71 -2.61
C ALA A 197 -20.19 -28.82 -1.58
N MET A 198 -20.34 -28.53 -0.28
CA MET A 198 -20.26 -29.54 0.78
C MET A 198 -21.37 -30.58 0.66
N THR A 199 -22.62 -30.17 0.44
CA THR A 199 -23.76 -31.08 0.25
C THR A 199 -23.55 -31.97 -0.99
N LEU A 200 -23.07 -31.41 -2.10
CA LEU A 200 -22.80 -32.17 -3.33
C LEU A 200 -21.70 -33.21 -3.11
N MET A 201 -20.62 -32.87 -2.41
CA MET A 201 -19.56 -33.84 -2.11
C MET A 201 -20.02 -34.94 -1.16
N GLN A 202 -20.86 -34.61 -0.16
CA GLN A 202 -21.42 -35.62 0.75
C GLN A 202 -22.39 -36.57 0.04
N ASN A 203 -23.20 -36.07 -0.89
CA ASN A 203 -24.20 -36.88 -1.59
C ASN A 203 -23.59 -37.74 -2.72
N TYR A 204 -22.64 -37.20 -3.49
CA TYR A 204 -22.07 -37.90 -4.65
C TYR A 204 -20.75 -38.61 -4.35
N GLY A 205 -20.07 -38.26 -3.26
CA GLY A 205 -18.78 -38.83 -2.82
C GLY A 205 -17.59 -38.42 -3.70
N THR A 206 -17.70 -38.59 -5.01
CA THR A 206 -16.64 -38.30 -5.99
C THR A 206 -17.08 -37.25 -7.00
N LEU A 207 -16.11 -36.47 -7.50
CA LEU A 207 -16.36 -35.50 -8.57
C LEU A 207 -16.83 -36.20 -9.86
N ALA A 208 -16.32 -37.39 -10.15
CA ALA A 208 -16.73 -38.18 -11.31
C ALA A 208 -18.22 -38.52 -11.29
N ASN A 209 -18.76 -38.93 -10.13
CA ASN A 209 -20.18 -39.20 -9.96
C ASN A 209 -21.02 -37.93 -10.14
N MET A 210 -20.50 -36.78 -9.69
CA MET A 210 -21.16 -35.48 -9.84
C MET A 210 -21.22 -35.02 -11.30
N ILE A 211 -20.13 -35.18 -12.07
CA ILE A 211 -20.05 -34.79 -13.48
C ILE A 211 -21.00 -35.65 -14.34
N ASN A 212 -21.07 -36.95 -14.08
CA ASN A 212 -21.92 -37.89 -14.82
C ASN A 212 -23.40 -37.90 -14.38
N SER A 213 -23.78 -37.06 -13.41
CA SER A 213 -25.15 -37.00 -12.91
C SER A 213 -26.05 -36.13 -13.78
N SER A 214 -27.34 -36.48 -13.87
CA SER A 214 -28.32 -35.68 -14.61
C SER A 214 -28.69 -34.40 -13.87
N GLU A 215 -29.13 -33.38 -14.60
CA GLU A 215 -29.62 -32.10 -14.04
C GLU A 215 -30.69 -32.33 -12.96
N GLU A 216 -31.59 -33.29 -13.16
CA GLU A 216 -32.66 -33.62 -12.21
C GLU A 216 -32.13 -34.19 -10.89
N LYS A 217 -31.13 -35.09 -10.95
CA LYS A 217 -30.50 -35.66 -9.75
C LYS A 217 -29.71 -34.60 -8.98
N LEU A 218 -29.06 -33.67 -9.69
CA LEU A 218 -28.41 -32.53 -9.05
C LEU A 218 -29.43 -31.67 -8.30
N ALA A 219 -30.59 -31.41 -8.91
CA ALA A 219 -31.66 -30.62 -8.29
C ALA A 219 -32.35 -31.28 -7.09
N GLN A 220 -32.20 -32.60 -6.92
CA GLN A 220 -32.71 -33.34 -5.75
C GLN A 220 -31.83 -33.17 -4.50
N CYS A 221 -30.65 -32.57 -4.62
CA CYS A 221 -29.79 -32.33 -3.47
C CYS A 221 -30.41 -31.25 -2.55
N PRO A 222 -30.38 -31.45 -1.22
CA PRO A 222 -31.00 -30.52 -0.29
C PRO A 222 -30.37 -29.12 -0.39
N GLY A 223 -31.20 -28.10 -0.62
CA GLY A 223 -30.74 -26.71 -0.83
C GLY A 223 -30.20 -26.39 -2.22
N PHE A 224 -30.18 -27.37 -3.13
CA PHE A 224 -29.66 -27.22 -4.48
C PHE A 224 -30.79 -27.08 -5.52
N GLY A 225 -31.27 -25.85 -5.74
CA GLY A 225 -32.38 -25.61 -6.66
C GLY A 225 -32.04 -25.83 -8.15
N ALA A 226 -33.09 -25.95 -8.98
CA ALA A 226 -33.00 -26.20 -10.42
C ALA A 226 -32.08 -25.22 -11.18
N ARG A 227 -32.06 -23.94 -10.78
CA ARG A 227 -31.17 -22.93 -11.40
C ARG A 227 -29.68 -23.24 -11.17
N LYS A 228 -29.32 -23.74 -9.98
CA LYS A 228 -27.95 -24.14 -9.64
C LYS A 228 -27.58 -25.41 -10.39
N ALA A 229 -28.48 -26.40 -10.40
CA ALA A 229 -28.33 -27.66 -11.12
C ALA A 229 -28.11 -27.47 -12.62
N LYS A 230 -28.96 -26.68 -13.28
CA LYS A 230 -28.83 -26.34 -14.70
C LYS A 230 -27.48 -25.72 -15.02
N LYS A 231 -27.04 -24.75 -14.22
CA LYS A 231 -25.79 -24.04 -14.45
C LYS A 231 -24.58 -24.94 -14.18
N LEU A 232 -24.61 -25.77 -13.14
CA LEU A 232 -23.56 -26.72 -12.82
C LEU A 232 -23.41 -27.77 -13.93
N HIS A 233 -24.51 -28.42 -14.31
CA HIS A 233 -24.54 -29.42 -15.38
C HIS A 233 -24.09 -28.83 -16.72
N LYS A 234 -24.53 -27.61 -17.04
CA LYS A 234 -24.04 -26.88 -18.22
C LYS A 234 -22.53 -26.67 -18.14
N THR A 235 -22.00 -26.22 -17.00
CA THR A 235 -20.57 -25.93 -16.83
C THR A 235 -19.71 -27.19 -17.02
N PHE A 236 -20.19 -28.37 -16.62
CA PHE A 236 -19.47 -29.62 -16.81
C PHE A 236 -19.47 -30.13 -18.27
N ASN A 237 -20.51 -29.84 -19.04
CA ASN A 237 -20.73 -30.43 -20.36
C ASN A 237 -20.59 -29.43 -21.52
N GLU A 238 -20.40 -28.15 -21.25
CA GLU A 238 -20.25 -27.11 -22.27
C GLU A 238 -18.89 -27.26 -22.99
N SER A 239 -18.92 -27.28 -24.32
CA SER A 239 -17.70 -27.31 -25.13
C SER A 239 -16.89 -26.04 -24.91
N PHE A 240 -15.59 -26.18 -24.66
CA PHE A 240 -14.68 -25.04 -24.54
C PHE A 240 -14.50 -24.26 -25.85
N LEU A 241 -14.70 -24.93 -26.99
CA LEU A 241 -14.62 -24.32 -28.31
C LEU A 241 -16.00 -23.86 -28.77
N LYS A 242 -16.08 -22.63 -29.27
CA LYS A 242 -17.22 -22.18 -30.08
C LYS A 242 -17.12 -22.90 -31.43
N LYS A 243 -18.18 -23.62 -31.79
CA LYS A 243 -18.38 -24.08 -33.17
C LYS A 243 -18.70 -22.90 -34.08
#